data_AF-A0AAU4X4T9-F1
#
_entry.id   AF-A0AAU4X4T9-F1
#
_cell.length_a   1.000
_cell.length_b   1.000
_cell.length_c   1.000
_cell.angle_alpha   90.00
_cell.angle_beta   90.00
_cell.angle_gamma   90.00
#
_symmetry.space_group_name_H-M   'P 1'
#
loop_
_entity.id
_entity.type
_entity.pdbx_description
1 polymer ?
#
loop_
_entity_poly.entity_id
_entity_poly.type
_entity_poly.pdbx_seq_one_letter_code
_entity_poly.pdbx_strand_id
1 'polypeptide(L)'
;MARRPLPRILSNGSAQIARSRELARTAADSATDVLHPLITVTRGLRRLAAAGGRKWAATPKDRRGPLLFLVASVILVVALVPYGPLLAAITLMAAAAWTGRQPASSEPTGPDEAQIQRLQSLYDALVPYFSVAEDPAPLYAHGGDWEKAFPTHDFDDDGRVSRLLIRYPAYFTDGEAESRARIEQLLHAKSGRGREYHFDWDEEGNELTVTVLPPLPTDIAAQRFVTSPGETVLGFTDPADVQRTLPLTYGEEQRDVPPVVWRTGIRSTEPHLLIAGNPGSGTTTLVRSIALQALQYGDVVIVEGGGTGEYACLTGRAGVLAVESGLAGALASLEWAANETERRLISANRARQAGHPAPDDTKNPLWILLDRPSALGHFAAADGRNDPQALLQVPLRHGRAAGVTVVIAEQFEDLEAVSEAVQQHTRARVVLGPASPVQLEAVLGAPPHTTPTREVPPGRGYARLGAGPVLRLQVPATPDPYDDATSETHRRAVLDLLPERTTPASAEAEPIPAEAAVAEG
;
A
#
# COMPACT_ATOMS: atom_id res chain seq x y z
N MET A 1 23.92 -64.77 3.62
CA MET A 1 22.48 -64.95 3.88
C MET A 1 21.72 -63.76 3.31
N ALA A 2 20.74 -64.04 2.46
CA ALA A 2 19.98 -63.06 1.69
C ALA A 2 18.97 -62.27 2.54
N ARG A 3 18.76 -60.99 2.20
CA ARG A 3 17.51 -60.27 2.46
C ARG A 3 17.11 -59.50 1.21
N ARG A 4 16.02 -59.97 0.57
CA ARG A 4 15.32 -59.35 -0.55
C ARG A 4 14.67 -58.03 -0.10
N PRO A 5 14.68 -56.96 -0.91
CA PRO A 5 13.74 -55.84 -0.75
C PRO A 5 12.42 -56.11 -1.49
N LEU A 6 11.32 -55.70 -0.86
CA LEU A 6 9.93 -55.74 -1.36
C LEU A 6 9.67 -54.62 -2.40
N PRO A 7 8.67 -54.78 -3.29
CA PRO A 7 8.40 -53.84 -4.38
C PRO A 7 7.63 -52.60 -3.90
N ARG A 8 8.04 -51.43 -4.38
CA ARG A 8 7.36 -50.14 -4.19
C ARG A 8 6.22 -50.02 -5.20
N ILE A 9 5.01 -49.84 -4.68
CA ILE A 9 3.80 -49.48 -5.44
C ILE A 9 3.96 -48.03 -5.93
N LEU A 10 3.76 -47.82 -7.23
CA LEU A 10 3.77 -46.51 -7.88
C LEU A 10 2.52 -45.71 -7.49
N SER A 11 2.74 -44.57 -6.85
CA SER A 11 1.73 -43.53 -6.60
C SER A 11 1.53 -42.69 -7.86
N ASN A 12 0.53 -43.04 -8.68
CA ASN A 12 0.02 -42.22 -9.78
C ASN A 12 -1.00 -41.16 -9.30
N GLY A 13 -0.69 -40.41 -8.24
CA GLY A 13 -1.60 -39.44 -7.63
C GLY A 13 -1.44 -37.99 -8.09
N SER A 14 -0.30 -37.60 -8.65
CA SER A 14 0.00 -36.19 -9.00
C SER A 14 -0.28 -35.82 -10.45
N ALA A 15 -0.46 -36.80 -11.34
CA ALA A 15 -0.69 -36.56 -12.77
C ALA A 15 -2.17 -36.27 -13.11
N GLN A 16 -3.13 -36.68 -12.25
CA GLN A 16 -4.56 -36.42 -12.47
C GLN A 16 -5.00 -35.04 -11.95
N ILE A 17 -4.36 -34.51 -10.90
CA ILE A 17 -4.72 -33.21 -10.30
C ILE A 17 -4.19 -32.03 -11.13
N ALA A 18 -3.07 -32.21 -11.84
CA ALA A 18 -2.59 -31.22 -12.81
C ALA A 18 -3.54 -31.12 -14.03
N ARG A 19 -4.08 -32.26 -14.49
CA ARG A 19 -5.01 -32.32 -15.63
C ARG A 19 -6.41 -31.77 -15.32
N SER A 20 -6.88 -31.85 -14.07
CA SER A 20 -8.17 -31.26 -13.68
C SER A 20 -8.12 -29.73 -13.53
N ARG A 21 -6.95 -29.16 -13.23
CA ARG A 21 -6.76 -27.71 -13.11
C ARG A 21 -6.60 -27.02 -14.47
N GLU A 22 -6.15 -27.75 -15.48
CA GLU A 22 -6.06 -27.31 -16.88
C GLU A 22 -7.44 -27.34 -17.57
N LEU A 23 -8.30 -28.31 -17.21
CA LEU A 23 -9.70 -28.39 -17.65
C LEU A 23 -10.61 -27.33 -16.99
N ALA A 24 -10.27 -26.88 -15.77
CA ALA A 24 -11.01 -25.79 -15.11
C ALA A 24 -10.68 -24.40 -15.68
N ARG A 25 -9.47 -24.18 -16.21
CA ARG A 25 -9.11 -22.94 -16.93
C ARG A 25 -9.72 -22.88 -18.34
N THR A 26 -9.75 -24.00 -19.06
CA THR A 26 -10.39 -24.07 -20.38
C THR A 26 -11.92 -23.96 -20.32
N ALA A 27 -12.55 -24.32 -19.19
CA ALA A 27 -13.97 -24.08 -18.96
C ALA A 27 -14.30 -22.59 -18.68
N ALA A 28 -13.42 -21.85 -18.02
CA ALA A 28 -13.60 -20.42 -17.75
C ALA A 28 -13.46 -19.55 -19.01
N ASP A 29 -12.57 -19.92 -19.94
CA ASP A 29 -12.47 -19.23 -21.23
C ASP A 29 -13.66 -19.55 -22.16
N SER A 30 -14.22 -20.77 -22.08
CA SER A 30 -15.41 -21.14 -22.86
C SER A 30 -16.73 -20.53 -22.39
N ALA A 31 -16.79 -20.04 -21.15
CA ALA A 31 -18.00 -19.42 -20.58
C ALA A 31 -18.21 -17.97 -21.07
N THR A 32 -17.14 -17.29 -21.46
CA THR A 32 -17.19 -15.89 -21.93
C THR A 32 -17.73 -15.80 -23.36
N ASP A 33 -17.45 -16.80 -24.21
CA ASP A 33 -17.95 -16.86 -25.59
C ASP A 33 -19.43 -17.23 -25.71
N VAL A 34 -19.98 -17.99 -24.75
CA VAL A 34 -21.41 -18.36 -24.75
C VAL A 34 -22.30 -17.20 -24.29
N LEU A 35 -21.77 -16.27 -23.48
CA LEU A 35 -22.53 -15.13 -22.94
C LEU A 35 -22.46 -13.87 -23.83
N HIS A 36 -21.45 -13.76 -24.69
CA HIS A 36 -21.31 -12.60 -25.58
C HIS A 36 -22.50 -12.38 -26.54
N PRO A 37 -23.13 -13.42 -27.13
CA PRO A 37 -24.34 -13.25 -27.94
C PRO A 37 -25.52 -12.72 -27.12
N LEU A 38 -25.69 -13.22 -25.89
CA LEU A 38 -26.76 -12.81 -24.97
C LEU A 38 -26.60 -11.35 -24.52
N ILE A 39 -25.37 -10.93 -24.20
CA ILE A 39 -25.05 -9.54 -23.83
C ILE A 39 -25.30 -8.59 -25.01
N THR A 40 -25.00 -9.02 -26.23
CA THR A 40 -25.20 -8.22 -27.45
C THR A 40 -26.68 -8.02 -27.74
N VAL A 41 -27.48 -9.09 -27.65
CA VAL A 41 -28.94 -9.04 -27.86
C VAL A 41 -29.64 -8.21 -26.79
N THR A 42 -29.30 -8.38 -25.51
CA THR A 42 -29.89 -7.60 -24.40
C THR A 42 -29.57 -6.11 -24.53
N ARG A 43 -28.34 -5.75 -24.90
CA ARG A 43 -27.93 -4.36 -25.17
C ARG A 43 -28.65 -3.76 -26.38
N GLY A 44 -28.80 -4.52 -27.47
CA GLY A 44 -29.58 -4.12 -28.64
C GLY A 44 -31.05 -3.86 -28.32
N LEU A 45 -31.67 -4.75 -27.54
CA LEU A 45 -33.06 -4.62 -27.09
C LEU A 45 -33.27 -3.34 -26.23
N ARG A 46 -32.32 -3.02 -25.34
CA ARG A 46 -32.35 -1.79 -24.53
C ARG A 46 -32.26 -0.53 -25.40
N ARG A 47 -31.43 -0.54 -26.46
CA ARG A 47 -31.30 0.59 -27.39
C ARG A 47 -32.55 0.79 -28.24
N LEU A 48 -33.15 -0.30 -28.73
CA LEU A 48 -34.42 -0.25 -29.46
C LEU A 48 -35.57 0.27 -28.58
N ALA A 49 -35.66 -0.20 -27.33
CA ALA A 49 -36.64 0.29 -26.35
C ALA A 49 -36.46 1.80 -26.06
N ALA A 50 -35.22 2.26 -25.87
CA ALA A 50 -34.93 3.68 -25.64
C ALA A 50 -35.25 4.55 -26.88
N ALA A 51 -34.96 4.07 -28.08
CA ALA A 51 -35.30 4.77 -29.33
C ALA A 51 -36.82 4.85 -29.55
N GLY A 52 -37.55 3.76 -29.25
CA GLY A 52 -39.01 3.73 -29.25
C GLY A 52 -39.60 4.71 -28.22
N GLY A 53 -39.08 4.72 -26.99
CA GLY A 53 -39.48 5.64 -25.93
C GLY A 53 -39.28 7.11 -26.29
N ARG A 54 -38.13 7.46 -26.89
CA ARG A 54 -37.86 8.84 -27.37
C ARG A 54 -38.82 9.26 -28.49
N LYS A 55 -39.08 8.39 -29.47
CA LYS A 55 -40.06 8.66 -30.55
C LYS A 55 -41.48 8.81 -30.01
N TRP A 56 -41.86 8.01 -29.01
CA TRP A 56 -43.16 8.12 -28.32
C TRP A 56 -43.30 9.43 -27.54
N ALA A 57 -42.26 9.82 -26.80
CA ALA A 57 -42.23 11.09 -26.07
C ALA A 57 -42.35 12.31 -26.99
N ALA A 58 -41.70 12.26 -28.17
CA ALA A 58 -41.76 13.30 -29.20
C ALA A 58 -43.08 13.32 -30.00
N THR A 59 -43.97 12.34 -29.82
CA THR A 59 -45.25 12.28 -30.55
C THR A 59 -46.32 13.17 -29.87
N PRO A 60 -46.95 14.12 -30.60
CA PRO A 60 -48.01 14.99 -30.08
C PRO A 60 -49.19 14.19 -29.49
N LYS A 61 -49.79 14.67 -28.40
CA LYS A 61 -50.83 13.94 -27.64
C LYS A 61 -52.02 13.51 -28.50
N ASP A 62 -52.41 14.33 -29.48
CA ASP A 62 -53.59 14.11 -30.33
C ASP A 62 -53.38 12.97 -31.36
N ARG A 63 -52.14 12.53 -31.58
CA ARG A 63 -51.79 11.41 -32.50
C ARG A 63 -51.47 10.10 -31.78
N ARG A 64 -51.46 10.09 -30.44
CA ARG A 64 -51.12 8.89 -29.65
C ARG A 64 -52.21 7.81 -29.71
N GLY A 65 -53.48 8.21 -29.73
CA GLY A 65 -54.65 7.32 -29.85
C GLY A 65 -54.66 6.49 -31.15
N PRO A 66 -54.65 7.11 -32.34
CA PRO A 66 -54.62 6.37 -33.60
C PRO A 66 -53.34 5.54 -33.79
N LEU A 67 -52.20 5.99 -33.24
CA LEU A 67 -50.96 5.22 -33.25
C LEU A 67 -51.06 3.95 -32.39
N LEU A 68 -51.66 4.02 -31.20
CA LEU A 68 -51.90 2.84 -30.36
C LEU A 68 -52.85 1.86 -31.04
N PHE A 69 -53.91 2.35 -31.69
CA PHE A 69 -54.84 1.51 -32.42
C PHE A 69 -54.16 0.79 -33.59
N LEU A 70 -53.28 1.47 -34.33
CA LEU A 70 -52.50 0.87 -35.40
C LEU A 70 -51.52 -0.19 -34.87
N VAL A 71 -50.80 0.09 -33.78
CA VAL A 71 -49.89 -0.89 -33.15
C VAL A 71 -50.67 -2.11 -32.66
N ALA A 72 -51.81 -1.91 -31.99
CA ALA A 72 -52.67 -3.00 -31.52
C ALA A 72 -53.21 -3.84 -32.68
N SER A 73 -53.56 -3.21 -33.81
CA SER A 73 -54.02 -3.91 -35.02
C SER A 73 -52.90 -4.76 -35.63
N VAL A 74 -51.67 -4.25 -35.68
CA VAL A 74 -50.50 -5.02 -36.16
C VAL A 74 -50.22 -6.21 -35.24
N ILE A 75 -50.29 -6.02 -33.92
CA ILE A 75 -50.12 -7.12 -32.95
C ILE A 75 -51.21 -8.19 -33.15
N LEU A 76 -52.47 -7.79 -33.35
CA LEU A 76 -53.58 -8.70 -33.58
C LEU A 76 -53.38 -9.53 -34.86
N VAL A 77 -52.93 -8.90 -35.95
CA VAL A 77 -52.61 -9.59 -37.21
C VAL A 77 -51.48 -10.60 -37.00
N VAL A 78 -50.40 -10.21 -36.30
CA VAL A 78 -49.27 -11.11 -36.00
C VAL A 78 -49.71 -12.29 -35.14
N ALA A 79 -50.64 -12.09 -34.19
CA ALA A 79 -51.14 -13.16 -33.33
C ALA A 79 -52.03 -14.18 -34.07
N LEU A 80 -52.75 -13.75 -35.10
CA LEU A 80 -53.70 -14.58 -35.86
C LEU A 80 -53.03 -15.38 -36.99
N VAL A 81 -51.86 -14.96 -37.47
CA VAL A 81 -51.12 -15.66 -38.53
C VAL A 81 -50.37 -16.88 -37.95
N PRO A 82 -50.49 -18.08 -38.54
CA PRO A 82 -49.73 -19.24 -38.09
C PRO A 82 -48.22 -18.96 -38.17
N TYR A 83 -47.51 -19.24 -37.08
CA TYR A 83 -46.09 -18.90 -36.86
C TYR A 83 -45.77 -17.40 -36.75
N GLY A 84 -46.77 -16.51 -36.77
CA GLY A 84 -46.59 -15.07 -36.66
C GLY A 84 -45.83 -14.61 -35.40
N PRO A 85 -46.18 -15.08 -34.18
CA PRO A 85 -45.44 -14.72 -32.97
C PRO A 85 -43.98 -15.20 -32.98
N LEU A 86 -43.72 -16.36 -33.57
CA LEU A 86 -42.38 -16.95 -33.66
C LEU A 86 -41.50 -16.17 -34.66
N LEU A 87 -42.04 -15.80 -35.82
CA LEU A 87 -41.35 -14.93 -36.78
C LEU A 87 -41.11 -13.53 -36.23
N ALA A 88 -42.05 -12.97 -35.45
CA ALA A 88 -41.87 -11.70 -34.77
C ALA A 88 -40.74 -11.77 -33.73
N ALA A 89 -40.64 -12.87 -32.96
CA ALA A 89 -39.54 -13.08 -32.04
C ALA A 89 -38.19 -13.21 -32.76
N ILE A 90 -38.12 -13.98 -33.86
CA ILE A 90 -36.89 -14.15 -34.65
C ILE A 90 -36.44 -12.82 -35.26
N THR A 91 -37.36 -12.06 -35.85
CA THR A 91 -37.05 -10.76 -36.45
C THR A 91 -36.63 -9.73 -35.41
N LEU A 92 -37.27 -9.70 -34.24
CA LEU A 92 -36.86 -8.86 -33.11
C LEU A 92 -35.47 -9.24 -32.61
N MET A 93 -35.20 -10.53 -32.44
CA MET A 93 -33.88 -11.04 -32.02
C MET A 93 -32.79 -10.69 -33.06
N ALA A 94 -33.09 -10.82 -34.35
CA ALA A 94 -32.19 -10.43 -35.43
C ALA A 94 -31.93 -8.90 -35.44
N ALA A 95 -32.96 -8.08 -35.27
CA ALA A 95 -32.84 -6.63 -35.18
C ALA A 95 -32.08 -6.19 -33.92
N ALA A 96 -32.32 -6.83 -32.77
CA ALA A 96 -31.58 -6.60 -31.54
C ALA A 96 -30.11 -7.00 -31.68
N ALA A 97 -29.81 -8.16 -32.28
CA ALA A 97 -28.44 -8.57 -32.57
C ALA A 97 -27.73 -7.64 -33.57
N TRP A 98 -28.45 -7.07 -34.53
CA TRP A 98 -27.90 -6.12 -35.50
C TRP A 98 -27.61 -4.75 -34.87
N THR A 99 -28.53 -4.21 -34.08
CA THR A 99 -28.39 -2.93 -33.36
C THR A 99 -27.48 -3.00 -32.13
N GLY A 100 -27.36 -4.18 -31.53
CA GLY A 100 -26.46 -4.49 -30.42
C GLY A 100 -25.02 -4.72 -30.86
N ARG A 101 -24.82 -5.13 -32.13
CA ARG A 101 -23.50 -5.08 -32.79
C ARG A 101 -23.07 -3.62 -32.86
N GLN A 102 -22.13 -3.25 -32.00
CA GLN A 102 -21.18 -2.23 -32.40
C GLN A 102 -20.43 -2.83 -33.60
N PRO A 103 -20.37 -2.18 -34.78
CA PRO A 103 -19.12 -2.25 -35.51
C PRO A 103 -18.07 -1.89 -34.46
N ALA A 104 -16.99 -2.67 -34.36
CA ALA A 104 -15.76 -2.08 -33.85
C ALA A 104 -15.55 -0.86 -34.74
N SER A 105 -16.01 0.32 -34.28
CA SER A 105 -15.51 1.57 -34.77
C SER A 105 -14.04 1.41 -34.52
N SER A 106 -13.29 1.14 -35.58
CA SER A 106 -11.85 1.15 -35.55
C SER A 106 -11.51 2.50 -34.94
N GLU A 107 -11.16 2.49 -33.66
CA GLU A 107 -10.46 3.61 -33.05
C GLU A 107 -9.29 3.89 -34.00
N PRO A 108 -9.03 5.16 -34.35
CA PRO A 108 -7.86 5.50 -35.15
C PRO A 108 -6.68 4.75 -34.55
N THR A 109 -6.04 3.88 -35.34
CA THR A 109 -4.98 2.96 -34.86
C THR A 109 -3.67 3.70 -34.57
N GLY A 110 -3.74 5.01 -34.40
CA GLY A 110 -2.61 5.88 -34.17
C GLY A 110 -3.04 7.10 -33.35
N PRO A 111 -2.04 7.80 -32.79
CA PRO A 111 -2.29 8.96 -31.95
C PRO A 111 -3.09 10.03 -32.68
N ASP A 112 -3.95 10.74 -31.95
CA ASP A 112 -4.60 11.94 -32.46
C ASP A 112 -3.59 13.09 -32.69
N GLU A 113 -4.02 14.18 -33.33
CA GLU A 113 -3.13 15.31 -33.65
C GLU A 113 -2.49 15.96 -32.41
N ALA A 114 -3.21 16.00 -31.28
CA ALA A 114 -2.70 16.57 -30.04
C ALA A 114 -1.67 15.64 -29.37
N GLN A 115 -1.89 14.34 -29.45
CA GLN A 115 -0.98 13.29 -28.99
C GLN A 115 0.30 13.28 -29.83
N ILE A 116 0.21 13.39 -31.15
CA ILE A 116 1.36 13.53 -32.05
C ILE A 116 2.17 14.78 -31.67
N GLN A 117 1.51 15.93 -31.50
CA GLN A 117 2.20 17.17 -31.12
C GLN A 117 2.91 17.05 -29.76
N ARG A 118 2.33 16.30 -28.82
CA ARG A 118 2.95 16.03 -27.51
C ARG A 118 4.20 15.16 -27.65
N LEU A 119 4.13 14.10 -28.44
CA LEU A 119 5.30 13.24 -28.73
C LEU A 119 6.40 14.03 -29.43
N GLN A 120 6.05 14.81 -30.47
CA GLN A 120 7.04 15.67 -31.15
C GLN A 120 7.67 16.67 -30.18
N SER A 121 6.89 17.33 -29.32
CA SER A 121 7.43 18.28 -28.35
C SER A 121 8.36 17.63 -27.32
N LEU A 122 8.10 16.37 -26.95
CA LEU A 122 8.96 15.60 -26.06
C LEU A 122 10.26 15.21 -26.75
N TYR A 123 10.17 14.73 -27.99
CA TYR A 123 11.32 14.40 -28.84
C TYR A 123 12.24 15.62 -29.02
N ASP A 124 11.68 16.78 -29.43
CA ASP A 124 12.44 18.01 -29.63
C ASP A 124 13.15 18.47 -28.34
N ALA A 125 12.57 18.17 -27.18
CA ALA A 125 13.17 18.50 -25.89
C ALA A 125 14.33 17.57 -25.51
N LEU A 126 14.38 16.35 -26.04
CA LEU A 126 15.46 15.38 -25.82
C LEU A 126 16.64 15.60 -26.79
N VAL A 127 16.42 16.23 -27.95
CA VAL A 127 17.48 16.50 -28.94
C VAL A 127 18.76 17.10 -28.34
N PRO A 128 18.72 18.09 -27.42
CA PRO A 128 19.95 18.66 -26.84
C PRO A 128 20.77 17.69 -25.99
N TYR A 129 20.17 16.59 -25.52
CA TYR A 129 20.81 15.61 -24.64
C TYR A 129 21.23 14.35 -25.40
N PHE A 130 20.52 14.00 -26.48
CA PHE A 130 20.74 12.80 -27.25
C PHE A 130 21.33 13.05 -28.65
N SER A 131 21.65 14.29 -29.03
CA SER A 131 22.30 14.59 -30.31
C SER A 131 23.77 15.01 -30.11
N VAL A 132 24.65 14.53 -30.98
CA VAL A 132 26.04 15.01 -31.14
C VAL A 132 26.27 15.45 -32.59
N ALA A 133 27.16 16.41 -32.82
CA ALA A 133 27.36 17.00 -34.15
C ALA A 133 28.09 16.06 -35.11
N GLU A 134 28.82 15.08 -34.57
CA GLU A 134 29.68 14.15 -35.28
C GLU A 134 28.93 12.90 -35.78
N ASP A 135 27.67 12.68 -35.37
CA ASP A 135 26.85 11.57 -35.84
C ASP A 135 26.29 11.87 -37.25
N PRO A 136 26.64 11.07 -38.28
CA PRO A 136 26.17 11.30 -39.64
C PRO A 136 24.68 10.97 -39.84
N ALA A 137 24.06 10.20 -38.95
CA ALA A 137 22.65 9.79 -39.03
C ALA A 137 22.01 9.72 -37.63
N PRO A 138 21.92 10.86 -36.92
CA PRO A 138 21.50 10.89 -35.53
C PRO A 138 20.04 10.46 -35.38
N LEU A 139 19.78 9.65 -34.35
CA LEU A 139 18.41 9.28 -33.96
C LEU A 139 17.60 10.52 -33.52
N TYR A 140 18.28 11.51 -32.96
CA TYR A 140 17.70 12.77 -32.52
C TYR A 140 18.30 13.95 -33.30
N ALA A 141 17.46 14.70 -34.00
CA ALA A 141 17.83 15.91 -34.72
C ALA A 141 16.69 16.93 -34.67
N HIS A 142 17.02 18.23 -34.69
CA HIS A 142 16.02 19.29 -34.77
C HIS A 142 15.17 19.17 -36.04
N GLY A 143 13.84 19.12 -35.88
CA GLY A 143 12.91 18.87 -36.99
C GLY A 143 12.92 17.41 -37.49
N GLY A 144 13.55 16.51 -36.75
CA GLY A 144 13.48 15.07 -36.99
C GLY A 144 12.16 14.46 -36.51
N ASP A 145 11.98 13.18 -36.80
CA ASP A 145 10.76 12.43 -36.55
C ASP A 145 10.87 11.58 -35.28
N TRP A 146 9.83 11.63 -34.45
CA TRP A 146 9.78 10.92 -33.17
C TRP A 146 9.54 9.42 -33.31
N GLU A 147 8.96 8.93 -34.43
CA GLU A 147 8.47 7.55 -34.55
C GLU A 147 9.54 6.48 -34.26
N LYS A 148 10.79 6.72 -34.69
CA LYS A 148 11.90 5.78 -34.44
C LYS A 148 12.42 5.84 -33.01
N ALA A 149 12.37 7.02 -32.41
CA ALA A 149 12.82 7.27 -31.05
C ALA A 149 11.82 6.74 -30.02
N PHE A 150 10.51 6.81 -30.33
CA PHE A 150 9.42 6.33 -29.45
C PHE A 150 8.62 5.18 -30.09
N PRO A 151 9.20 3.98 -30.17
CA PRO A 151 8.58 2.84 -30.84
C PRO A 151 7.29 2.33 -30.16
N THR A 152 7.08 2.66 -28.88
CA THR A 152 5.88 2.24 -28.13
C THR A 152 5.44 3.38 -27.23
N HIS A 153 4.15 3.72 -27.31
CA HIS A 153 3.54 4.78 -26.54
C HIS A 153 2.08 4.42 -26.25
N ASP A 154 1.66 4.67 -25.02
CA ASP A 154 0.28 4.54 -24.58
C ASP A 154 -0.18 5.88 -23.99
N PHE A 155 -1.46 6.19 -24.17
CA PHE A 155 -2.10 7.37 -23.60
C PHE A 155 -3.18 6.95 -22.59
N ASP A 156 -3.46 7.83 -21.63
CA ASP A 156 -4.62 7.71 -20.75
C ASP A 156 -5.89 8.32 -21.37
N ASP A 157 -7.00 8.22 -20.64
CA ASP A 157 -8.31 8.75 -21.05
C ASP A 157 -8.29 10.27 -21.28
N ASP A 158 -7.32 11.00 -20.71
CA ASP A 158 -7.13 12.44 -20.90
C ASP A 158 -6.17 12.76 -22.07
N GLY A 159 -5.72 11.75 -22.81
CA GLY A 159 -4.78 11.88 -23.94
C GLY A 159 -3.35 12.24 -23.52
N ARG A 160 -2.97 12.02 -22.26
CA ARG A 160 -1.60 12.21 -21.77
C ARG A 160 -0.84 10.89 -21.81
N VAL A 161 0.47 10.97 -21.98
CA VAL A 161 1.34 9.79 -22.03
C VAL A 161 1.22 9.02 -20.70
N SER A 162 0.82 7.75 -20.77
CA SER A 162 0.72 6.83 -19.64
C SER A 162 1.90 5.84 -19.63
N ARG A 163 2.39 5.47 -20.81
CA ARG A 163 3.62 4.69 -21.01
C ARG A 163 4.36 5.17 -22.24
N LEU A 164 5.68 5.21 -22.18
CA LEU A 164 6.52 5.58 -23.31
C LEU A 164 7.83 4.81 -23.27
N LEU A 165 8.16 4.13 -24.36
CA LEU A 165 9.48 3.54 -24.58
C LEU A 165 10.32 4.53 -25.37
N ILE A 166 11.46 4.92 -24.82
CA ILE A 166 12.39 5.89 -25.41
C ILE A 166 13.68 5.16 -25.77
N ARG A 167 14.06 5.16 -27.05
CA ARG A 167 15.40 4.73 -27.46
C ARG A 167 16.35 5.90 -27.34
N TYR A 168 17.50 5.67 -26.73
CA TYR A 168 18.58 6.65 -26.67
C TYR A 168 19.81 6.15 -27.44
N PRO A 169 20.68 7.06 -27.92
CA PRO A 169 21.90 6.66 -28.64
C PRO A 169 22.92 6.02 -27.70
N ALA A 170 23.70 5.07 -28.22
CA ALA A 170 24.73 4.34 -27.46
C ALA A 170 25.89 5.19 -26.93
N TYR A 171 26.03 6.44 -27.39
CA TYR A 171 27.02 7.39 -26.85
C TYR A 171 26.49 8.21 -25.66
N PHE A 172 25.20 8.10 -25.33
CA PHE A 172 24.65 8.74 -24.15
C PHE A 172 25.25 8.09 -22.89
N THR A 173 25.70 8.89 -21.93
CA THR A 173 26.35 8.40 -20.70
C THR A 173 25.30 7.97 -19.68
N ASP A 174 24.51 6.95 -20.01
CA ASP A 174 23.54 6.37 -19.09
C ASP A 174 24.20 5.80 -17.82
N GLY A 175 25.45 5.35 -17.85
CA GLY A 175 26.19 4.94 -16.64
C GLY A 175 26.40 6.06 -15.60
N GLU A 176 26.18 7.33 -15.96
CA GLU A 176 26.32 8.47 -15.06
C GLU A 176 24.97 8.86 -14.44
N ALA A 177 24.86 8.81 -13.10
CA ALA A 177 23.63 9.14 -12.38
C ALA A 177 23.11 10.57 -12.68
N GLU A 178 24.01 11.53 -12.84
CA GLU A 178 23.64 12.91 -13.21
C GLU A 178 23.03 13.00 -14.61
N SER A 179 23.48 12.18 -15.56
CA SER A 179 22.92 12.13 -16.91
C SER A 179 21.51 11.55 -16.89
N ARG A 180 21.27 10.46 -16.16
CA ARG A 180 19.90 9.92 -15.97
C ARG A 180 18.98 10.92 -15.32
N ALA A 181 19.41 11.53 -14.21
CA ALA A 181 18.61 12.48 -13.45
C ALA A 181 18.16 13.68 -14.30
N ARG A 182 19.01 14.19 -15.21
CA ARG A 182 18.66 15.26 -16.14
C ARG A 182 17.53 14.85 -17.09
N ILE A 183 17.60 13.64 -17.64
CA ILE A 183 16.56 13.11 -18.54
C ILE A 183 15.25 12.88 -17.77
N GLU A 184 15.29 12.23 -16.62
CA GLU A 184 14.11 11.99 -15.78
C GLU A 184 13.42 13.29 -15.38
N GLN A 185 14.19 14.31 -14.97
CA GLN A 185 13.66 15.64 -14.64
C GLN A 185 12.98 16.31 -15.85
N LEU A 186 13.57 16.21 -17.03
CA LEU A 186 12.99 16.73 -18.28
C LEU A 186 11.68 16.02 -18.62
N LEU A 187 11.68 14.68 -18.59
CA LEU A 187 10.53 13.85 -18.92
C LEU A 187 9.38 14.08 -17.95
N HIS A 188 9.66 14.16 -16.65
CA HIS A 188 8.66 14.52 -15.64
C HIS A 188 8.06 15.91 -15.91
N ALA A 189 8.89 16.90 -16.26
CA ALA A 189 8.43 18.25 -16.55
C ALA A 189 7.54 18.34 -17.81
N LYS A 190 7.82 17.51 -18.83
CA LYS A 190 7.12 17.52 -20.12
C LYS A 190 5.90 16.59 -20.18
N SER A 191 5.89 15.51 -19.40
CA SER A 191 4.81 14.51 -19.41
C SER A 191 3.62 14.89 -18.51
N GLY A 192 3.81 15.84 -17.60
CA GLY A 192 2.76 16.45 -16.79
C GLY A 192 3.02 16.31 -15.30
N ARG A 193 2.84 17.42 -14.55
CA ARG A 193 3.02 17.48 -13.10
C ARG A 193 1.86 16.81 -12.35
N GLY A 194 2.13 16.34 -11.13
CA GLY A 194 1.11 15.77 -10.24
C GLY A 194 0.86 14.28 -10.44
N ARG A 195 1.72 13.60 -11.21
CA ARG A 195 1.71 12.14 -11.39
C ARG A 195 3.04 11.58 -10.91
N GLU A 196 3.02 10.35 -10.41
CA GLU A 196 4.23 9.62 -10.08
C GLU A 196 4.65 8.79 -11.29
N TYR A 197 5.89 8.97 -11.72
CA TYR A 197 6.48 8.24 -12.85
C TYR A 197 7.53 7.27 -12.34
N HIS A 198 7.58 6.10 -12.97
CA HIS A 198 8.65 5.13 -12.88
C HIS A 198 9.52 5.22 -14.14
N PHE A 199 10.83 5.22 -13.95
CA PHE A 199 11.83 5.25 -15.01
C PHE A 199 12.66 3.97 -14.95
N ASP A 200 12.54 3.15 -15.99
CA ASP A 200 13.26 1.89 -16.11
C ASP A 200 14.29 1.99 -17.23
N TRP A 201 15.57 2.00 -16.87
CA TRP A 201 16.70 2.12 -17.78
C TRP A 201 17.24 0.74 -18.13
N ASP A 202 17.15 0.36 -19.40
CA ASP A 202 17.81 -0.80 -19.99
C ASP A 202 19.09 -0.34 -20.70
N GLU A 203 20.20 -0.38 -19.96
CA GLU A 203 21.54 -0.02 -20.44
C GLU A 203 22.01 -0.92 -21.60
N GLU A 204 21.62 -2.20 -21.60
CA GLU A 204 22.02 -3.13 -22.66
C GLU A 204 21.28 -2.83 -23.97
N GLY A 205 19.99 -2.47 -23.86
CA GLY A 205 19.12 -2.11 -24.97
C GLY A 205 19.28 -0.68 -25.47
N ASN A 206 19.87 0.21 -24.69
CA ASN A 206 19.77 1.66 -24.84
C ASN A 206 18.31 2.15 -24.86
N GLU A 207 17.49 1.61 -23.96
CA GLU A 207 16.06 1.91 -23.87
C GLU A 207 15.68 2.43 -22.48
N LEU A 208 14.81 3.44 -22.44
CA LEU A 208 14.22 3.98 -21.22
C LEU A 208 12.71 3.83 -21.30
N THR A 209 12.13 3.02 -20.40
CA THR A 209 10.68 2.93 -20.25
C THR A 209 10.20 3.91 -19.18
N VAL A 210 9.35 4.86 -19.59
CA VAL A 210 8.63 5.76 -18.70
C VAL A 210 7.23 5.20 -18.49
N THR A 211 6.84 4.95 -17.24
CA THR A 211 5.50 4.47 -16.91
C THR A 211 4.87 5.34 -15.83
N VAL A 212 3.63 5.77 -16.03
CA VAL A 212 2.84 6.40 -14.97
C VAL A 212 2.37 5.32 -14.01
N LEU A 213 2.65 5.52 -12.72
CA LEU A 213 2.18 4.60 -11.69
C LEU A 213 0.74 4.94 -11.26
N PRO A 214 -0.11 3.93 -11.06
CA PRO A 214 -1.42 4.15 -10.46
C PRO A 214 -1.27 4.67 -9.01
N PRO A 215 -2.26 5.41 -8.50
CA PRO A 215 -2.26 5.80 -7.10
C PRO A 215 -2.42 4.55 -6.22
N LEU A 216 -1.56 4.39 -5.20
CA LEU A 216 -1.77 3.36 -4.18
C LEU A 216 -3.10 3.59 -3.44
N PRO A 217 -3.77 2.51 -2.99
CA PRO A 217 -5.08 2.59 -2.34
C PRO A 217 -5.04 3.32 -0.99
N THR A 218 -5.78 4.43 -0.87
CA THR A 218 -5.86 5.26 0.35
C THR A 218 -7.00 4.88 1.28
N ASP A 219 -7.80 3.87 0.91
CA ASP A 219 -9.01 3.43 1.59
C ASP A 219 -8.77 2.29 2.59
N ILE A 220 -7.51 1.90 2.79
CA ILE A 220 -7.13 0.84 3.72
C ILE A 220 -7.18 1.38 5.15
N ALA A 221 -8.18 0.96 5.92
CA ALA A 221 -8.27 1.25 7.34
C ALA A 221 -7.47 0.25 8.20
N ALA A 222 -7.26 0.60 9.47
CA ALA A 222 -6.74 -0.30 10.49
C ALA A 222 -7.55 -1.61 10.52
N GLN A 223 -6.86 -2.74 10.47
CA GLN A 223 -7.47 -4.07 10.59
C GLN A 223 -6.43 -5.08 11.07
N ARG A 224 -6.85 -6.31 11.36
CA ARG A 224 -5.91 -7.40 11.64
C ARG A 224 -5.28 -7.86 10.33
N PHE A 225 -3.99 -7.59 10.17
CA PHE A 225 -3.22 -8.08 9.02
C PHE A 225 -2.71 -9.50 9.27
N VAL A 226 -2.92 -10.40 8.31
CA VAL A 226 -2.50 -11.81 8.41
C VAL A 226 -1.00 -11.92 8.06
N THR A 227 -0.13 -11.82 9.06
CA THR A 227 1.33 -11.89 8.90
C THR A 227 1.94 -13.13 9.56
N SER A 228 3.21 -13.42 9.25
CA SER A 228 3.97 -14.45 9.96
C SER A 228 4.43 -13.92 11.33
N PRO A 229 4.78 -14.77 12.30
CA PRO A 229 5.37 -14.31 13.56
C PRO A 229 6.60 -13.41 13.34
N GLY A 230 6.63 -12.24 13.99
CA GLY A 230 7.71 -11.26 13.83
C GLY A 230 7.63 -10.42 12.54
N GLU A 231 6.51 -10.46 11.82
CA GLU A 231 6.24 -9.57 10.68
C GLU A 231 5.20 -8.51 11.05
N THR A 232 5.53 -7.24 10.80
CA THR A 232 4.67 -6.07 11.01
C THR A 232 4.46 -5.38 9.67
N VAL A 233 3.22 -5.05 9.34
CA VAL A 233 2.87 -4.31 8.12
C VAL A 233 3.08 -2.82 8.36
N LEU A 234 3.94 -2.20 7.56
CA LEU A 234 4.12 -0.75 7.54
C LEU A 234 3.09 -0.07 6.63
N GLY A 235 2.66 -0.75 5.58
CA GLY A 235 1.69 -0.27 4.61
C GLY A 235 1.66 -1.12 3.36
N PHE A 236 1.26 -0.52 2.24
CA PHE A 236 1.06 -1.21 0.96
C PHE A 236 1.77 -0.48 -0.18
N THR A 237 2.27 -1.23 -1.16
CA THR A 237 3.10 -0.72 -2.29
C THR A 237 2.54 -1.16 -3.63
N ASP A 238 3.30 -0.98 -4.71
CA ASP A 238 2.92 -1.47 -6.03
C ASP A 238 3.05 -3.00 -6.15
N PRO A 239 2.16 -3.65 -6.93
CA PRO A 239 2.22 -5.10 -7.16
C PRO A 239 3.51 -5.58 -7.84
N ALA A 240 4.20 -4.70 -8.57
CA ALA A 240 5.45 -5.04 -9.25
C ALA A 240 6.64 -5.18 -8.29
N ASP A 241 6.58 -4.52 -7.13
CA ASP A 241 7.73 -4.42 -6.22
C ASP A 241 7.84 -5.60 -5.26
N VAL A 242 6.74 -6.32 -5.03
CA VAL A 242 6.66 -7.40 -4.05
C VAL A 242 5.90 -8.60 -4.59
N GLN A 243 6.37 -9.79 -4.22
CA GLN A 243 5.80 -11.05 -4.72
C GLN A 243 4.60 -11.56 -3.91
N ARG A 244 4.45 -11.10 -2.67
CA ARG A 244 3.40 -11.54 -1.73
C ARG A 244 2.28 -10.51 -1.73
N THR A 245 1.04 -10.97 -1.58
CA THR A 245 -0.12 -10.14 -1.24
C THR A 245 -0.68 -10.52 0.13
N LEU A 246 -1.42 -9.60 0.76
CA LEU A 246 -2.23 -9.86 1.95
C LEU A 246 -3.71 -9.69 1.63
N PRO A 247 -4.59 -10.60 2.12
CA PRO A 247 -6.02 -10.42 2.02
C PRO A 247 -6.46 -9.33 2.99
N LEU A 248 -7.06 -8.26 2.45
CA LEU A 248 -7.65 -7.17 3.21
C LEU A 248 -9.17 -7.24 3.13
N THR A 249 -9.82 -6.90 4.23
CA THR A 249 -11.28 -6.88 4.34
C THR A 249 -11.82 -5.47 4.11
N TYR A 250 -12.84 -5.37 3.26
CA TYR A 250 -13.55 -4.15 2.90
C TYR A 250 -15.06 -4.39 3.07
N GLY A 251 -15.53 -4.39 4.32
CA GLY A 251 -16.90 -4.81 4.62
C GLY A 251 -17.10 -6.29 4.31
N GLU A 252 -17.95 -6.61 3.32
CA GLU A 252 -18.18 -7.99 2.86
C GLU A 252 -17.21 -8.43 1.75
N GLU A 253 -16.43 -7.51 1.17
CA GLU A 253 -15.48 -7.81 0.09
C GLU A 253 -14.07 -8.08 0.64
N GLN A 254 -13.31 -8.91 -0.08
CA GLN A 254 -11.89 -9.14 0.18
C GLN A 254 -11.04 -8.77 -1.04
N ARG A 255 -9.91 -8.11 -0.78
CA ARG A 255 -8.95 -7.70 -1.81
C ARG A 255 -7.54 -8.08 -1.39
N ASP A 256 -6.82 -8.74 -2.29
CA ASP A 256 -5.39 -9.00 -2.11
C ASP A 256 -4.57 -7.76 -2.48
N VAL A 257 -3.77 -7.27 -1.52
CA VAL A 257 -2.95 -6.07 -1.71
C VAL A 257 -1.48 -6.35 -1.33
N PRO A 258 -0.51 -5.95 -2.18
CA PRO A 258 0.93 -6.06 -1.90
C PRO A 258 1.38 -5.27 -0.64
N PRO A 259 1.87 -5.93 0.43
CA PRO A 259 2.28 -5.27 1.65
C PRO A 259 3.76 -4.85 1.63
N VAL A 260 4.08 -3.81 2.39
CA VAL A 260 5.43 -3.51 2.87
C VAL A 260 5.56 -4.11 4.27
N VAL A 261 6.25 -5.25 4.36
CA VAL A 261 6.41 -6.01 5.61
C VAL A 261 7.78 -5.77 6.22
N TRP A 262 7.78 -5.26 7.44
CA TRP A 262 8.96 -5.14 8.27
C TRP A 262 9.10 -6.33 9.22
N ARG A 263 10.30 -6.93 9.26
CA ARG A 263 10.59 -8.08 10.11
C ARG A 263 11.31 -7.64 11.38
N THR A 264 10.89 -8.16 12.52
CA THR A 264 11.48 -7.89 13.85
C THR A 264 11.94 -9.19 14.53
N GLY A 265 12.48 -9.05 15.75
CA GLY A 265 12.97 -10.18 16.54
C GLY A 265 14.39 -10.64 16.20
N ILE A 266 14.82 -11.74 16.82
CA ILE A 266 16.23 -12.17 16.91
C ILE A 266 16.88 -12.41 15.53
N ARG A 267 16.10 -12.79 14.53
CA ARG A 267 16.57 -13.07 13.16
C ARG A 267 16.51 -11.87 12.23
N SER A 268 15.94 -10.74 12.66
CA SER A 268 15.88 -9.54 11.84
C SER A 268 17.26 -8.89 11.73
N THR A 269 17.64 -8.47 10.53
CA THR A 269 18.82 -7.60 10.35
C THR A 269 18.51 -6.17 10.72
N GLU A 270 17.23 -5.77 10.67
CA GLU A 270 16.76 -4.39 10.89
C GLU A 270 15.70 -4.36 12.00
N PRO A 271 16.10 -4.49 13.27
CA PRO A 271 15.19 -4.64 14.41
C PRO A 271 14.58 -3.32 14.90
N HIS A 272 15.03 -2.17 14.41
CA HIS A 272 14.56 -0.85 14.82
C HIS A 272 14.17 0.00 13.60
N LEU A 273 13.21 0.90 13.78
CA LEU A 273 12.59 1.69 12.71
C LEU A 273 12.67 3.18 13.01
N LEU A 274 13.07 3.97 12.01
CA LEU A 274 12.95 5.43 12.00
C LEU A 274 11.88 5.85 10.99
N ILE A 275 10.94 6.68 11.41
CA ILE A 275 9.89 7.26 10.59
C ILE A 275 10.14 8.77 10.58
N ALA A 276 10.21 9.37 9.40
CA ALA A 276 10.32 10.81 9.22
C ALA A 276 9.12 11.34 8.44
N GLY A 277 8.69 12.56 8.73
CA GLY A 277 7.65 13.21 7.93
C GLY A 277 7.35 14.63 8.37
N ASN A 278 6.62 15.36 7.54
CA ASN A 278 6.09 16.67 7.94
C ASN A 278 4.86 16.50 8.85
N PRO A 279 4.48 17.51 9.65
CA PRO A 279 3.18 17.52 10.33
C PRO A 279 2.03 17.16 9.37
N GLY A 280 1.10 16.32 9.83
CA GLY A 280 -0.04 15.86 9.02
C GLY A 280 0.29 14.80 7.95
N SER A 281 1.55 14.36 7.83
CA SER A 281 1.93 13.30 6.88
C SER A 281 1.46 11.89 7.27
N GLY A 282 1.03 11.69 8.52
CA GLY A 282 0.52 10.41 9.03
C GLY A 282 1.55 9.56 9.80
N THR A 283 2.64 10.14 10.29
CA THR A 283 3.64 9.44 11.13
C THR A 283 3.01 8.84 12.39
N THR A 284 2.22 9.61 13.14
CA THR A 284 1.49 9.16 14.33
C THR A 284 0.51 8.02 14.00
N THR A 285 -0.16 8.09 12.86
CA THR A 285 -1.02 7.01 12.35
C THR A 285 -0.24 5.73 12.10
N LEU A 286 0.96 5.82 11.52
CA LEU A 286 1.85 4.66 11.33
C LEU A 286 2.28 4.06 12.68
N VAL A 287 2.72 4.89 13.63
CA VAL A 287 3.13 4.43 14.97
C VAL A 287 1.95 3.76 15.69
N ARG A 288 0.74 4.33 15.64
CA ARG A 288 -0.47 3.73 16.20
C ARG A 288 -0.81 2.40 15.53
N SER A 289 -0.67 2.31 14.20
CA SER A 289 -0.84 1.06 13.44
C SER A 289 0.15 -0.03 13.90
N ILE A 290 1.40 0.34 14.13
CA ILE A 290 2.42 -0.57 14.66
C ILE A 290 2.08 -1.00 16.10
N ALA A 291 1.64 -0.07 16.95
CA ALA A 291 1.24 -0.38 18.33
C ALA A 291 0.12 -1.43 18.38
N LEU A 292 -0.93 -1.26 17.58
CA LEU A 292 -2.05 -2.20 17.51
C LEU A 292 -1.63 -3.58 16.99
N GLN A 293 -0.65 -3.65 16.09
CA GLN A 293 -0.09 -4.92 15.64
C GLN A 293 0.78 -5.58 16.72
N ALA A 294 1.63 -4.80 17.39
CA ALA A 294 2.51 -5.27 18.45
C ALA A 294 1.74 -5.84 19.66
N LEU A 295 0.64 -5.19 20.06
CA LEU A 295 -0.20 -5.58 21.19
C LEU A 295 -0.89 -6.94 21.01
N GLN A 296 -0.88 -7.53 19.82
CA GLN A 296 -1.41 -8.87 19.61
C GLN A 296 -0.52 -9.96 20.22
N TYR A 297 0.77 -9.68 20.42
CA TYR A 297 1.74 -10.69 20.85
C TYR A 297 2.86 -10.14 21.74
N GLY A 298 2.79 -8.89 22.19
CA GLY A 298 3.85 -8.25 22.95
C GLY A 298 3.38 -7.08 23.81
N ASP A 299 4.35 -6.49 24.50
CA ASP A 299 4.15 -5.36 25.40
C ASP A 299 4.65 -4.06 24.75
N VAL A 300 3.99 -2.94 25.03
CA VAL A 300 4.29 -1.63 24.44
C VAL A 300 4.51 -0.57 25.52
N VAL A 301 5.58 0.20 25.36
CA VAL A 301 5.83 1.48 26.03
C VAL A 301 5.73 2.58 24.97
N ILE A 302 4.92 3.60 25.22
CA ILE A 302 4.75 4.75 24.31
C ILE A 302 5.23 6.01 24.98
N VAL A 303 6.04 6.79 24.27
CA VAL A 303 6.48 8.13 24.66
C VAL A 303 6.05 9.11 23.57
N GLU A 304 5.15 10.03 23.92
CA GLU A 304 4.62 11.06 23.04
C GLU A 304 5.18 12.43 23.42
N GLY A 305 6.20 12.91 22.70
CA GLY A 305 6.78 14.23 22.95
C GLY A 305 5.88 15.39 22.50
N GLY A 306 4.89 15.11 21.65
CA GLY A 306 3.94 16.08 21.14
C GLY A 306 2.93 16.63 22.15
N GLY A 307 2.67 15.90 23.24
CA GLY A 307 1.71 16.28 24.28
C GLY A 307 0.25 16.41 23.81
N THR A 308 -0.09 15.85 22.65
CA THR A 308 -1.41 15.98 21.99
C THR A 308 -2.41 14.93 22.48
N GLY A 309 -1.95 13.85 23.12
CA GLY A 309 -2.81 12.77 23.63
C GLY A 309 -3.19 11.76 22.55
N GLU A 310 -2.45 11.68 21.46
CA GLU A 310 -2.72 10.85 20.28
C GLU A 310 -2.80 9.35 20.60
N TYR A 311 -2.20 8.94 21.72
CA TYR A 311 -2.16 7.55 22.17
C TYR A 311 -3.07 7.26 23.37
N ALA A 312 -3.91 8.21 23.80
CA ALA A 312 -4.77 8.05 24.98
C ALA A 312 -5.75 6.86 24.87
N CYS A 313 -6.11 6.45 23.65
CA CYS A 313 -6.94 5.26 23.42
C CYS A 313 -6.31 3.93 23.89
N LEU A 314 -4.98 3.90 24.04
CA LEU A 314 -4.20 2.74 24.48
C LEU A 314 -3.97 2.70 26.00
N THR A 315 -4.23 3.78 26.72
CA THR A 315 -4.02 3.83 28.18
C THR A 315 -4.89 2.79 28.91
N GLY A 316 -4.27 2.03 29.81
CA GLY A 316 -4.95 1.01 30.62
C GLY A 316 -5.41 -0.23 29.84
N ARG A 317 -4.90 -0.44 28.61
CA ARG A 317 -5.16 -1.65 27.83
C ARG A 317 -4.16 -2.76 28.15
N ALA A 318 -4.58 -4.00 28.01
CA ALA A 318 -3.70 -5.16 28.16
C ALA A 318 -2.49 -5.05 27.21
N GLY A 319 -1.28 -5.35 27.72
CA GLY A 319 -0.02 -5.22 26.98
C GLY A 319 0.54 -3.79 26.88
N VAL A 320 -0.21 -2.76 27.28
CA VAL A 320 0.31 -1.38 27.31
C VAL A 320 0.89 -1.10 28.69
N LEU A 321 2.22 -1.01 28.76
CA LEU A 321 2.96 -0.83 30.02
C LEU A 321 2.94 0.64 30.48
N ALA A 322 3.08 1.57 29.53
CA ALA A 322 3.05 3.01 29.79
C ALA A 322 2.68 3.80 28.53
N VAL A 323 2.00 4.93 28.73
CA VAL A 323 1.78 5.97 27.71
C VAL A 323 2.16 7.30 28.35
N GLU A 324 3.34 7.80 27.99
CA GLU A 324 3.95 8.96 28.65
C GLU A 324 4.01 10.15 27.72
N SER A 325 3.48 11.29 28.17
CA SER A 325 3.58 12.57 27.44
C SER A 325 4.47 13.60 28.16
N GLY A 326 4.83 13.34 29.42
CA GLY A 326 5.66 14.22 30.23
C GLY A 326 7.12 13.73 30.33
N LEU A 327 8.07 14.66 30.42
CA LEU A 327 9.50 14.35 30.49
C LEU A 327 9.86 13.39 31.64
N ALA A 328 9.28 13.57 32.83
CA ALA A 328 9.61 12.72 33.98
C ALA A 328 9.19 11.25 33.77
N GLY A 329 7.98 11.04 33.24
CA GLY A 329 7.47 9.71 32.92
C GLY A 329 8.21 9.07 31.75
N ALA A 330 8.56 9.86 30.73
CA ALA A 330 9.40 9.42 29.63
C ALA A 330 10.77 8.93 30.10
N LEU A 331 11.47 9.70 30.95
CA LEU A 331 12.76 9.30 31.51
C LEU A 331 12.64 8.02 32.33
N ALA A 332 11.66 7.93 33.23
CA ALA A 332 11.45 6.75 34.06
C ALA A 332 11.13 5.49 33.21
N SER A 333 10.28 5.62 32.19
CA SER A 333 9.90 4.52 31.30
C SER A 333 11.06 4.05 30.42
N LEU A 334 11.86 4.98 29.89
CA LEU A 334 13.03 4.63 29.06
C LEU A 334 14.17 4.05 29.90
N GLU A 335 14.38 4.55 31.13
CA GLU A 335 15.34 3.96 32.07
C GLU A 335 14.92 2.53 32.43
N TRP A 336 13.64 2.31 32.74
CA TRP A 336 13.10 0.98 32.95
C TRP A 336 13.31 0.08 31.72
N ALA A 337 13.02 0.57 30.51
CA ALA A 337 13.16 -0.21 29.29
C ALA A 337 14.63 -0.57 28.97
N ALA A 338 15.58 0.31 29.28
CA ALA A 338 17.00 0.02 29.19
C ALA A 338 17.40 -1.10 30.17
N ASN A 339 17.01 -0.98 31.44
CA ASN A 339 17.27 -2.00 32.47
C ASN A 339 16.61 -3.35 32.12
N GLU A 340 15.40 -3.33 31.59
CA GLU A 340 14.68 -4.53 31.15
C GLU A 340 15.38 -5.20 29.96
N THR A 341 15.92 -4.41 29.04
CA THR A 341 16.74 -4.92 27.93
C THR A 341 17.96 -5.69 28.47
N GLU A 342 18.71 -5.11 29.41
CA GLU A 342 19.87 -5.76 30.02
C GLU A 342 19.49 -7.03 30.79
N ARG A 343 18.41 -6.96 31.59
CA ARG A 343 17.90 -8.10 32.34
C ARG A 343 17.55 -9.27 31.42
N ARG A 344 16.88 -9.02 30.29
CA ARG A 344 16.53 -10.03 29.28
C ARG A 344 17.77 -10.66 28.66
N LEU A 345 18.79 -9.86 28.31
CA LEU A 345 20.06 -10.37 27.76
C LEU A 345 20.77 -11.32 28.72
N ILE A 346 20.90 -10.90 29.99
CA ILE A 346 21.56 -11.69 31.02
C ILE A 346 20.80 -13.00 31.24
N SER A 347 19.47 -12.93 31.32
CA SER A 347 18.60 -14.09 31.55
C SER A 347 18.66 -15.08 30.39
N ALA A 348 18.57 -14.60 29.14
CA ALA A 348 18.68 -15.44 27.95
C ALA A 348 20.07 -16.07 27.81
N ASN A 349 21.13 -15.36 28.15
CA ASN A 349 22.49 -15.89 28.13
C ASN A 349 22.69 -16.99 29.19
N ARG A 350 22.23 -16.76 30.42
CA ARG A 350 22.30 -17.76 31.50
C ARG A 350 21.51 -19.03 31.15
N ALA A 351 20.29 -18.88 30.63
CA ALA A 351 19.47 -20.00 30.19
C ALA A 351 20.19 -20.83 29.12
N ARG A 352 20.79 -20.16 28.12
CA ARG A 352 21.56 -20.81 27.05
C ARG A 352 22.79 -21.55 27.57
N GLN A 353 23.56 -20.94 28.48
CA GLN A 353 24.72 -21.58 29.10
C GLN A 353 24.33 -22.82 29.92
N ALA A 354 23.15 -22.80 30.54
CA ALA A 354 22.59 -23.92 31.29
C ALA A 354 21.86 -24.96 30.40
N GLY A 355 21.77 -24.76 29.09
CA GLY A 355 21.04 -25.66 28.17
C GLY A 355 19.51 -25.60 28.31
N HIS A 356 18.96 -24.56 28.92
CA HIS A 356 17.53 -24.36 29.14
C HIS A 356 16.92 -23.36 28.15
N PRO A 357 15.60 -23.45 27.86
CA PRO A 357 14.90 -22.41 27.12
C PRO A 357 14.91 -21.07 27.87
N ALA A 358 14.73 -19.97 27.14
CA ALA A 358 14.60 -18.65 27.74
C ALA A 358 13.38 -18.61 28.70
N PRO A 359 13.48 -17.90 29.85
CA PRO A 359 12.38 -17.73 30.80
C PRO A 359 11.11 -17.16 30.15
N ASP A 360 9.94 -17.60 30.59
CA ASP A 360 8.65 -17.23 29.99
C ASP A 360 8.38 -15.71 30.01
N ASP A 361 8.81 -15.02 31.08
CA ASP A 361 8.70 -13.57 31.25
C ASP A 361 9.56 -12.77 30.25
N THR A 362 10.48 -13.43 29.54
CA THR A 362 11.33 -12.81 28.51
C THR A 362 10.90 -13.16 27.08
N LYS A 363 9.84 -13.97 26.92
CA LYS A 363 9.37 -14.42 25.60
C LYS A 363 8.53 -13.38 24.88
N ASN A 364 7.80 -12.55 25.61
CA ASN A 364 6.97 -11.50 25.01
C ASN A 364 7.87 -10.36 24.50
N PRO A 365 7.83 -10.01 23.20
CA PRO A 365 8.58 -8.88 22.67
C PRO A 365 8.13 -7.56 23.31
N LEU A 366 9.10 -6.72 23.64
CA LEU A 366 8.86 -5.36 24.14
C LEU A 366 9.05 -4.36 23.00
N TRP A 367 8.09 -3.46 22.83
CA TRP A 367 8.11 -2.40 21.83
C TRP A 367 8.19 -1.05 22.52
N ILE A 368 9.19 -0.26 22.15
CA ILE A 368 9.38 1.10 22.62
C ILE A 368 9.03 2.02 21.44
N LEU A 369 7.91 2.72 21.53
CA LEU A 369 7.40 3.60 20.49
C LEU A 369 7.57 5.04 20.94
N LEU A 370 8.38 5.81 20.21
CA LEU A 370 8.62 7.22 20.49
C LEU A 370 8.07 8.06 19.35
N ASP A 371 7.16 8.98 19.66
CA ASP A 371 6.62 9.95 18.71
C ASP A 371 7.08 11.35 19.10
N ARG A 372 7.95 11.94 18.28
CA ARG A 372 8.64 13.23 18.48
C ARG A 372 9.46 13.31 19.78
N PRO A 373 10.37 12.35 20.06
CA PRO A 373 11.20 12.41 21.27
C PRO A 373 12.10 13.65 21.34
N SER A 374 12.48 14.26 20.21
CA SER A 374 13.29 15.48 20.19
C SER A 374 12.60 16.66 20.88
N ALA A 375 11.26 16.72 20.87
CA ALA A 375 10.50 17.72 21.62
C ALA A 375 10.77 17.62 23.14
N LEU A 376 10.89 16.40 23.67
CA LEU A 376 11.24 16.16 25.08
C LEU A 376 12.70 16.49 25.39
N GLY A 377 13.61 16.30 24.43
CA GLY A 377 15.02 16.70 24.56
C GLY A 377 15.17 18.21 24.81
N HIS A 378 14.39 19.05 24.11
CA HIS A 378 14.37 20.48 24.34
C HIS A 378 13.90 20.85 25.76
N PHE A 379 12.86 20.19 26.28
CA PHE A 379 12.42 20.36 27.67
C PHE A 379 13.47 19.88 28.67
N ALA A 380 14.14 18.76 28.39
CA ALA A 380 15.20 18.24 29.25
C ALA A 380 16.37 19.21 29.35
N ALA A 381 16.80 19.79 28.24
CA ALA A 381 17.87 20.78 28.21
C ALA A 381 17.50 22.03 29.04
N ALA A 382 16.26 22.50 28.95
CA ALA A 382 15.77 23.64 29.74
C ALA A 382 15.77 23.35 31.25
N ASP A 383 15.44 22.12 31.65
CA ASP A 383 15.41 21.68 33.04
C ASP A 383 16.77 21.16 33.57
N GLY A 384 17.83 21.23 32.76
CA GLY A 384 19.16 20.69 33.11
C GLY A 384 19.17 19.17 33.32
N ARG A 385 18.24 18.46 32.68
CA ARG A 385 18.10 17.00 32.75
C ARG A 385 18.69 16.32 31.52
N ASN A 386 18.92 15.02 31.64
CA ASN A 386 19.42 14.20 30.55
C ASN A 386 18.38 14.12 29.43
N ASP A 387 18.85 14.15 28.18
CA ASP A 387 18.04 13.87 27.01
C ASP A 387 17.48 12.43 27.10
N PRO A 388 16.15 12.22 27.00
CA PRO A 388 15.54 10.90 26.95
C PRO A 388 16.15 9.98 25.87
N GLN A 389 16.62 10.52 24.75
CA GLN A 389 17.24 9.72 23.69
C GLN A 389 18.54 9.02 24.14
N ALA A 390 19.25 9.56 25.12
CA ALA A 390 20.48 8.94 25.64
C ALA A 390 20.21 7.54 26.24
N LEU A 391 19.00 7.31 26.76
CA LEU A 391 18.59 6.02 27.35
C LEU A 391 18.29 4.96 26.28
N LEU A 392 18.18 5.33 25.00
CA LEU A 392 17.92 4.40 23.90
C LEU A 392 19.16 3.61 23.47
N GLN A 393 20.36 3.99 23.91
CA GLN A 393 21.62 3.36 23.50
C GLN A 393 21.61 1.83 23.72
N VAL A 394 21.12 1.36 24.86
CA VAL A 394 21.07 -0.06 25.22
C VAL A 394 19.97 -0.80 24.43
N PRO A 395 18.70 -0.34 24.43
CA PRO A 395 17.65 -0.91 23.59
C PRO A 395 18.00 -0.98 22.10
N LEU A 396 18.65 0.05 21.53
CA LEU A 396 19.02 0.08 20.11
C LEU A 396 20.19 -0.87 19.78
N ARG A 397 21.17 -0.95 20.67
CA ARG A 397 22.36 -1.78 20.41
C ARG A 397 22.10 -3.26 20.66
N HIS A 398 21.29 -3.58 21.66
CA HIS A 398 21.11 -4.95 22.14
C HIS A 398 19.69 -5.48 22.04
N GLY A 399 18.72 -4.64 21.67
CA GLY A 399 17.30 -4.99 21.68
C GLY A 399 16.97 -6.21 20.82
N ARG A 400 17.60 -6.36 19.66
CA ARG A 400 17.42 -7.57 18.82
C ARG A 400 17.58 -8.87 19.60
N ALA A 401 18.65 -8.98 20.40
CA ALA A 401 18.95 -10.19 21.16
C ALA A 401 18.06 -10.33 22.41
N ALA A 402 17.53 -9.21 22.91
CA ALA A 402 16.63 -9.13 24.06
C ALA A 402 15.14 -9.23 23.69
N GLY A 403 14.79 -9.28 22.40
CA GLY A 403 13.39 -9.19 21.96
C GLY A 403 12.79 -7.79 22.19
N VAL A 404 13.61 -6.75 22.14
CA VAL A 404 13.19 -5.34 22.28
C VAL A 404 13.30 -4.65 20.93
N THR A 405 12.21 -4.02 20.51
CA THR A 405 12.10 -3.26 19.25
C THR A 405 11.90 -1.79 19.58
N VAL A 406 12.52 -0.91 18.81
CA VAL A 406 12.44 0.55 19.01
C VAL A 406 11.93 1.16 17.71
N VAL A 407 10.88 1.96 17.81
CA VAL A 407 10.31 2.73 16.71
C VAL A 407 10.34 4.19 17.10
N ILE A 408 10.92 5.02 16.26
CA ILE A 408 11.01 6.46 16.47
C ILE A 408 10.36 7.14 15.28
N ALA A 409 9.37 7.98 15.54
CA ALA A 409 8.83 8.92 14.58
C ALA A 409 9.32 10.32 14.91
N GLU A 410 9.86 11.01 13.92
CA GLU A 410 10.34 12.37 14.08
C GLU A 410 9.91 13.26 12.90
N GLN A 411 9.85 14.56 13.16
CA GLN A 411 9.57 15.53 12.11
C GLN A 411 10.83 15.87 11.31
N PHE A 412 10.67 16.24 10.04
CA PHE A 412 11.80 16.63 9.20
C PHE A 412 12.65 17.76 9.79
N GLU A 413 12.00 18.73 10.44
CA GLU A 413 12.67 19.86 11.09
C GLU A 413 13.54 19.46 12.29
N ASP A 414 13.20 18.34 12.95
CA ASP A 414 13.88 17.85 14.15
C ASP A 414 14.81 16.66 13.87
N LEU A 415 14.99 16.27 12.60
CA LEU A 415 15.85 15.13 12.26
C LEU A 415 17.32 15.32 12.66
N GLU A 416 17.80 16.57 12.69
CA GLU A 416 19.16 16.87 13.14
C GLU A 416 19.34 16.64 14.65
N ALA A 417 18.26 16.70 15.44
CA ALA A 417 18.25 16.43 16.88
C ALA A 417 18.15 14.92 17.20
N VAL A 418 17.96 14.06 16.20
CA VAL A 418 17.96 12.61 16.38
C VAL A 418 19.36 12.13 16.71
N SER A 419 19.52 11.46 17.85
CA SER A 419 20.83 11.00 18.34
C SER A 419 21.56 10.07 17.37
N GLU A 420 22.90 10.06 17.43
CA GLU A 420 23.74 9.20 16.60
C GLU A 420 23.38 7.70 16.76
N ALA A 421 23.06 7.27 17.98
CA ALA A 421 22.64 5.90 18.26
C ALA A 421 21.40 5.50 17.46
N VAL A 422 20.40 6.40 17.38
CA VAL A 422 19.21 6.19 16.57
C VAL A 422 19.58 6.09 15.10
N GLN A 423 20.33 7.06 14.58
CA GLN A 423 20.72 7.09 13.17
C GLN A 423 21.46 5.82 12.73
N GLN A 424 22.37 5.31 13.58
CA GLN A 424 23.18 4.12 13.29
C GLN A 424 22.39 2.80 13.37
N HIS A 425 21.44 2.70 14.30
CA HIS A 425 20.75 1.44 14.62
C HIS A 425 19.35 1.32 14.01
N THR A 426 18.81 2.37 13.38
CA THR A 426 17.54 2.36 12.64
C THR A 426 17.77 2.31 11.12
N ARG A 427 18.10 1.13 10.58
CA ARG A 427 18.27 0.99 9.12
C ARG A 427 16.99 0.58 8.39
N ALA A 428 15.94 0.17 9.11
CA ALA A 428 14.60 0.27 8.57
C ALA A 428 14.15 1.73 8.69
N ARG A 429 13.75 2.33 7.57
CA ARG A 429 13.42 3.76 7.50
C ARG A 429 12.16 3.98 6.67
N VAL A 430 11.32 4.89 7.10
CA VAL A 430 10.10 5.34 6.40
C VAL A 430 10.11 6.85 6.33
N VAL A 431 9.73 7.39 5.18
CA VAL A 431 9.49 8.82 4.99
C VAL A 431 8.05 9.00 4.53
N LEU A 432 7.26 9.82 5.23
CA LEU A 432 5.87 10.12 4.86
C LEU A 432 5.69 11.59 4.48
N GLY A 433 4.76 11.82 3.57
CA GLY A 433 4.40 13.15 3.08
C GLY A 433 5.31 13.67 1.96
N PRO A 434 5.09 14.93 1.54
CA PRO A 434 5.89 15.55 0.51
C PRO A 434 7.35 15.70 0.94
N ALA A 435 8.28 15.22 0.12
CA ALA A 435 9.72 15.35 0.33
C ALA A 435 10.45 15.47 -1.01
N SER A 436 11.54 16.24 -1.04
CA SER A 436 12.43 16.28 -2.20
C SER A 436 13.22 14.97 -2.34
N PRO A 437 13.69 14.60 -3.55
CA PRO A 437 14.54 13.43 -3.74
C PRO A 437 15.78 13.43 -2.83
N VAL A 438 16.39 14.59 -2.61
CA VAL A 438 17.56 14.75 -1.72
C VAL A 438 17.20 14.46 -0.26
N GLN A 439 16.05 14.94 0.22
CA GLN A 439 15.58 14.63 1.58
C GLN A 439 15.24 13.14 1.73
N LEU A 440 14.61 12.54 0.71
CA LEU A 440 14.33 11.11 0.69
C LEU A 440 15.61 10.31 0.73
N GLU A 441 16.62 10.65 -0.05
CA GLU A 441 17.92 9.97 -0.05
C GLU A 441 18.67 10.16 1.27
N ALA A 442 18.66 11.36 1.86
CA ALA A 442 19.29 11.62 3.15
C ALA A 442 18.71 10.75 4.27
N VAL A 443 17.38 10.54 4.28
CA VAL A 443 16.72 9.69 5.25
C VAL A 443 16.80 8.22 4.85
N LEU A 444 16.41 7.82 3.65
CA LEU A 444 16.34 6.39 3.26
C LEU A 444 17.72 5.79 2.92
N GLY A 445 18.74 6.62 2.68
CA GLY A 445 20.08 6.22 2.26
C GLY A 445 20.16 5.74 0.81
N ALA A 446 19.10 5.95 0.01
CA ALA A 446 19.03 5.68 -1.42
C ALA A 446 17.90 6.53 -2.03
N PRO A 447 18.03 6.98 -3.29
CA PRO A 447 16.96 7.72 -3.95
C PRO A 447 15.73 6.83 -4.20
N PRO A 448 14.53 7.42 -4.27
CA PRO A 448 13.35 6.68 -4.73
C PRO A 448 13.51 6.29 -6.20
N HIS A 449 12.91 5.15 -6.57
CA HIS A 449 12.86 4.68 -7.97
C HIS A 449 11.75 5.35 -8.79
N THR A 450 11.09 6.36 -8.21
CA THR A 450 9.96 7.09 -8.80
C THR A 450 10.09 8.57 -8.58
N THR A 451 9.35 9.38 -9.34
CA THR A 451 9.31 10.83 -9.12
C THR A 451 8.34 11.21 -7.99
N PRO A 452 8.80 11.71 -6.83
CA PRO A 452 7.91 12.09 -5.75
C PRO A 452 7.02 13.27 -6.16
N THR A 453 5.72 13.18 -5.87
CA THR A 453 4.79 14.30 -6.08
C THR A 453 4.81 15.27 -4.89
N ARG A 454 4.50 16.54 -5.18
CA ARG A 454 4.37 17.58 -4.14
C ARG A 454 3.10 17.43 -3.32
N GLU A 455 2.04 16.94 -3.95
CA GLU A 455 0.77 16.68 -3.32
C GLU A 455 0.65 15.18 -3.13
N VAL A 456 0.61 14.75 -1.87
CA VAL A 456 0.40 13.36 -1.49
C VAL A 456 -0.64 13.28 -0.37
N PRO A 457 -1.53 12.27 -0.39
CA PRO A 457 -2.46 12.08 0.70
C PRO A 457 -1.72 11.67 1.99
N PRO A 458 -2.33 11.89 3.18
CA PRO A 458 -1.77 11.39 4.43
C PRO A 458 -1.48 9.88 4.38
N GLY A 459 -0.38 9.47 4.99
CA GLY A 459 0.11 8.09 4.99
C GLY A 459 0.83 7.67 3.70
N ARG A 460 0.90 8.52 2.68
CA ARG A 460 1.72 8.27 1.49
C ARG A 460 3.18 8.60 1.73
N GLY A 461 4.07 7.80 1.20
CA GLY A 461 5.50 8.08 1.21
C GLY A 461 6.33 6.92 0.67
N TYR A 462 7.46 6.66 1.32
CA TYR A 462 8.44 5.65 0.92
C TYR A 462 8.98 4.90 2.12
N ALA A 463 9.37 3.64 1.91
CA ALA A 463 10.02 2.81 2.92
C ALA A 463 11.28 2.17 2.35
N ARG A 464 12.31 2.02 3.17
CA ARG A 464 13.49 1.21 2.86
C ARG A 464 13.86 0.37 4.07
N LEU A 465 14.00 -0.94 3.86
CA LEU A 465 14.35 -1.88 4.92
C LEU A 465 15.81 -2.31 4.76
N GLY A 466 16.70 -1.69 5.53
CA GLY A 466 18.13 -1.95 5.47
C GLY A 466 18.71 -1.54 4.12
N ALA A 467 19.40 -2.48 3.46
CA ALA A 467 19.94 -2.28 2.12
C ALA A 467 18.96 -2.65 0.99
N GLY A 468 17.70 -2.97 1.32
CA GLY A 468 16.67 -3.31 0.33
C GLY A 468 16.28 -2.13 -0.58
N PRO A 469 15.39 -2.37 -1.57
CA PRO A 469 14.89 -1.32 -2.44
C PRO A 469 14.08 -0.29 -1.64
N VAL A 470 14.06 0.94 -2.14
CA VAL A 470 13.10 1.96 -1.70
C VAL A 470 11.77 1.59 -2.32
N LEU A 471 10.73 1.43 -1.52
CA LEU A 471 9.37 1.08 -1.94
C LEU A 471 8.44 2.27 -1.76
N ARG A 472 7.48 2.46 -2.67
CA ARG A 472 6.36 3.36 -2.39
C ARG A 472 5.55 2.79 -1.22
N LEU A 473 4.93 3.66 -0.44
CA LEU A 473 4.22 3.25 0.76
C LEU A 473 2.92 4.02 0.90
N GLN A 474 1.83 3.29 1.14
CA GLN A 474 0.60 3.84 1.69
C GLN A 474 0.30 3.15 3.02
N VAL A 475 0.35 3.93 4.09
CA VAL A 475 0.08 3.49 5.47
C VAL A 475 -1.44 3.32 5.66
N PRO A 476 -1.90 2.31 6.41
CA PRO A 476 -3.30 2.16 6.78
C PRO A 476 -3.79 3.33 7.63
N ALA A 477 -5.02 3.79 7.40
CA ALA A 477 -5.65 4.80 8.22
C ALA A 477 -5.98 4.24 9.61
N THR A 478 -5.19 4.67 10.60
CA THR A 478 -5.33 4.36 12.02
C THR A 478 -5.35 5.67 12.82
N PRO A 479 -6.39 6.51 12.69
CA PRO A 479 -6.49 7.79 13.42
C PRO A 479 -6.78 7.59 14.92
N ASP A 480 -6.77 8.67 15.71
CA ASP A 480 -7.28 8.61 17.08
C ASP A 480 -8.80 8.37 17.06
N PRO A 481 -9.32 7.29 17.64
CA PRO A 481 -10.77 7.04 17.68
C PRO A 481 -11.55 8.09 18.49
N TYR A 482 -10.89 8.85 19.35
CA TYR A 482 -11.53 9.88 20.18
C TYR A 482 -11.46 11.29 19.59
N ASP A 483 -10.78 11.47 18.46
CA ASP A 483 -10.84 12.73 17.71
C ASP A 483 -12.23 12.87 17.05
N ASP A 484 -12.80 14.07 17.19
CA ASP A 484 -14.08 14.46 16.60
C ASP A 484 -14.03 14.46 15.06
N ALA A 485 -12.87 14.72 14.47
CA ALA A 485 -12.67 14.70 13.02
C ALA A 485 -12.60 13.27 12.44
N THR A 486 -12.47 12.25 13.28
CA THR A 486 -12.38 10.85 12.83
C THR A 486 -13.72 10.35 12.29
N SER A 487 -13.71 9.77 11.08
CA SER A 487 -14.89 9.16 10.49
C SER A 487 -15.37 7.96 11.31
N GLU A 488 -16.68 7.71 11.34
CA GLU A 488 -17.23 6.58 12.13
C GLU A 488 -16.67 5.23 11.70
N THR A 489 -16.42 5.04 10.40
CA THR A 489 -15.80 3.82 9.85
C THR A 489 -14.38 3.63 10.40
N HIS A 490 -13.54 4.66 10.38
CA HIS A 490 -12.18 4.56 10.91
C HIS A 490 -12.18 4.44 12.44
N ARG A 491 -13.08 5.15 13.13
CA ARG A 491 -13.26 5.05 14.58
C ARG A 491 -13.55 3.61 14.98
N ARG A 492 -14.54 2.98 14.34
CA ARG A 492 -14.90 1.58 14.59
C ARG A 492 -13.73 0.64 14.32
N ALA A 493 -13.07 0.81 13.18
CA ALA A 493 -11.93 -0.01 12.78
C ALA A 493 -10.80 0.01 13.82
N VAL A 494 -10.51 1.16 14.43
CA VAL A 494 -9.50 1.25 15.50
C VAL A 494 -10.03 0.68 16.83
N LEU A 495 -11.25 1.02 17.22
CA LEU A 495 -11.85 0.54 18.49
C LEU A 495 -11.93 -0.99 18.55
N ASP A 496 -12.26 -1.65 17.43
CA ASP A 496 -12.37 -3.11 17.35
C ASP A 496 -11.01 -3.84 17.46
N LEU A 497 -9.90 -3.10 17.31
CA LEU A 497 -8.54 -3.61 17.46
C LEU A 497 -7.93 -3.35 18.84
N LEU A 498 -8.56 -2.49 19.65
CA LEU A 498 -8.02 -2.17 20.98
C LEU A 498 -8.08 -3.42 21.88
N PRO A 499 -7.00 -3.73 22.62
CA PRO A 499 -7.05 -4.78 23.62
C PRO A 499 -8.10 -4.50 24.69
N GLU A 500 -8.45 -5.51 25.47
CA GLU A 500 -9.31 -5.35 26.64
C GLU A 500 -8.68 -4.38 27.65
N ARG A 501 -9.52 -3.66 28.40
CA ARG A 501 -9.02 -2.83 29.50
C ARG A 501 -8.58 -3.72 30.65
N THR A 502 -7.41 -3.45 31.21
CA THR A 502 -6.94 -4.12 32.41
C THR A 502 -7.71 -3.56 33.61
N THR A 503 -8.39 -4.42 34.36
CA THR A 503 -8.99 -4.00 35.65
C THR A 503 -7.85 -3.83 36.66
N PRO A 504 -7.78 -2.73 37.42
CA PRO A 504 -6.76 -2.58 38.44
C PRO A 504 -6.86 -3.72 39.46
N ALA A 505 -5.74 -4.37 39.77
CA ALA A 505 -5.65 -5.51 40.69
C ALA A 505 -6.18 -5.24 42.13
N SER A 506 -6.52 -3.99 42.46
CA SER A 506 -7.09 -3.62 43.77
C SER A 506 -8.61 -3.87 43.91
N ALA A 507 -9.30 -4.36 42.88
CA ALA A 507 -10.75 -4.63 42.92
C ALA A 507 -11.12 -6.08 43.31
N GLU A 508 -10.14 -6.99 43.39
CA GLU A 508 -10.33 -8.41 43.78
C GLU A 508 -9.91 -8.71 45.23
N ALA A 509 -9.86 -7.70 46.09
CA ALA A 509 -9.88 -7.97 47.52
C ALA A 509 -11.30 -8.42 47.91
N GLU A 510 -11.56 -9.73 47.84
CA GLU A 510 -12.72 -10.33 48.50
C GLU A 510 -12.78 -9.83 49.96
N PRO A 511 -13.92 -9.29 50.43
CA PRO A 511 -14.04 -8.86 51.81
C PRO A 511 -13.93 -10.09 52.72
N ILE A 512 -12.81 -10.20 53.44
CA ILE A 512 -12.65 -11.13 54.55
C ILE A 512 -13.81 -10.85 55.53
N PRO A 513 -14.67 -11.83 55.87
CA PRO A 513 -15.72 -11.61 56.83
C PRO A 513 -15.09 -11.34 58.20
N ALA A 514 -15.37 -10.18 58.77
CA ALA A 514 -15.00 -9.87 60.15
C ALA A 514 -15.77 -10.82 61.08
N GLU A 515 -15.07 -11.78 61.66
CA GLU A 515 -15.60 -12.64 62.72
C GLU A 515 -15.92 -11.77 63.94
N ALA A 516 -17.20 -11.71 64.27
CA ALA A 516 -17.73 -10.95 65.38
C ALA A 516 -17.19 -11.52 66.70
N ALA A 517 -16.42 -10.69 67.43
CA ALA A 517 -16.15 -10.92 68.84
C ALA A 517 -17.47 -10.84 69.61
N VAL A 518 -18.02 -12.00 69.97
CA VAL A 518 -19.07 -12.13 70.97
C VAL A 518 -18.40 -12.05 72.33
N ALA A 519 -18.59 -10.92 73.00
CA ALA A 519 -18.50 -10.81 74.44
C ALA A 519 -19.93 -10.86 75.00
N GLU A 520 -20.26 -11.93 75.72
CA GLU A 520 -21.03 -11.93 76.98
C GLU A 520 -21.34 -13.38 77.42
N GLY A 521 -20.98 -13.71 78.67
CA GLY A 521 -21.24 -14.99 79.33
C GLY A 521 -20.17 -15.37 80.34
#